data_AF-A0A672HPE6-F1
#
_entry.id   AF-A0A672HPE6-F1
#
_cell.length_a   1.000
_cell.length_b   1.000
_cell.length_c   1.000
_cell.angle_alpha   90.00
_cell.angle_beta   90.00
_cell.angle_gamma   90.00
#
_symmetry.space_group_name_H-M   'P 1'
#
loop_
_entity.id
_entity.type
_entity.pdbx_description
1 polymer ?
#
loop_
_entity_poly.entity_id
_entity_poly.type
_entity_poly.pdbx_seq_one_letter_code
_entity_poly.pdbx_strand_id
1 'polypeptide(L)'
;DHLQNIYDLILNQYNSVPDVQSAGFHCCFFFRLSCCGLSERSCGALSSVLSSQSSSLTHLDLSNNELQDSGVKRLSLGLESPHCKLEALSLSGCLVSEEGCASLVSAVRSKSSHLRELDLSYNHPGDSGVKELSAAVEDPHCSLETLRYGHTAGAPHGLYFSQLQLDENSMSRKLKLSNNNRKVTRVEEEQPYPHHPHRFDYWPQLLCRNDLSGRCYWEVEWSGMVSISVSYRGIRRKGDSDECWFGGNHQSWSLRCWNGRFSVCHNDRETPLSSSSSSSSSGRVAVYVDCPAGSLSFFRVSSDSLILLYTFNTTFTQPLCAGFTLWRPGCSVGLCPLSEGRLCL
;
A
#
# COMPACT_ATOMS: atom_id res chain seq x y z
N ASP A 1 -11.82 27.73 12.21
CA ASP A 1 -12.05 27.24 10.83
C ASP A 1 -11.19 26.04 10.45
N HIS A 2 -9.85 26.06 10.54
CA HIS A 2 -9.03 24.87 10.20
C HIS A 2 -9.08 23.70 11.19
N LEU A 3 -9.26 23.96 12.49
CA LEU A 3 -9.53 22.91 13.49
C LEU A 3 -10.87 22.22 13.23
N GLN A 4 -11.87 22.96 12.72
CA GLN A 4 -13.20 22.43 12.39
C GLN A 4 -13.15 21.47 11.20
N ASN A 5 -12.33 21.74 10.18
CA ASN A 5 -12.18 20.84 9.03
C ASN A 5 -11.49 19.50 9.38
N ILE A 6 -10.55 19.49 10.33
CA ILE A 6 -10.03 18.23 10.88
C ILE A 6 -11.08 17.56 11.77
N TYR A 7 -11.83 18.33 12.56
CA TYR A 7 -12.98 17.86 13.32
C TYR A 7 -14.03 17.17 12.44
N ASP A 8 -14.32 17.74 11.26
CA ASP A 8 -15.31 17.23 10.31
C ASP A 8 -14.78 16.03 9.53
N LEU A 9 -13.48 15.96 9.23
CA LEU A 9 -12.83 14.75 8.70
C LEU A 9 -12.85 13.60 9.71
N ILE A 10 -12.67 13.90 11.00
CA ILE A 10 -12.76 12.93 12.10
C ILE A 10 -14.22 12.50 12.34
N LEU A 11 -15.19 13.43 12.33
CA LEU A 11 -16.62 13.14 12.51
C LEU A 11 -17.22 12.34 11.34
N ASN A 12 -16.86 12.67 10.10
CA ASN A 12 -17.43 12.01 8.92
C ASN A 12 -17.01 10.54 8.79
N GLN A 13 -15.87 10.15 9.36
CA GLN A 13 -15.45 8.74 9.39
C GLN A 13 -16.14 7.96 10.54
N TYR A 14 -16.50 8.64 11.64
CA TYR A 14 -17.15 8.04 12.82
C TYR A 14 -18.69 7.95 12.75
N ASN A 15 -19.35 8.70 11.87
CA ASN A 15 -20.81 8.65 11.68
C ASN A 15 -21.35 7.33 11.08
N SER A 16 -20.50 6.33 10.88
CA SER A 16 -20.91 4.96 10.50
C SER A 16 -21.26 4.08 11.70
N VAL A 17 -21.08 4.56 12.94
CA VAL A 17 -21.33 3.81 14.18
C VAL A 17 -22.27 4.61 15.08
N PRO A 18 -23.50 4.14 15.34
CA PRO A 18 -24.46 4.89 16.14
C PRO A 18 -24.18 4.67 17.63
N ASP A 19 -23.36 5.54 18.24
CA ASP A 19 -23.42 5.90 19.68
C ASP A 19 -22.25 6.81 20.12
N VAL A 20 -22.04 7.96 19.47
CA VAL A 20 -21.11 8.98 20.02
C VAL A 20 -21.68 10.39 19.86
N GLN A 21 -22.75 10.68 20.61
CA GLN A 21 -23.11 12.04 20.98
C GLN A 21 -22.98 12.17 22.51
N SER A 22 -21.75 12.27 23.02
CA SER A 22 -21.38 12.98 24.28
C SER A 22 -20.00 12.61 24.86
N ALA A 23 -19.13 11.85 24.18
CA ALA A 23 -17.80 11.54 24.70
C ALA A 23 -16.77 12.53 24.14
N GLY A 24 -16.18 13.35 25.01
CA GLY A 24 -15.12 14.29 24.66
C GLY A 24 -13.84 13.63 24.18
N PHE A 25 -12.83 14.44 23.86
CA PHE A 25 -11.46 14.09 23.47
C PHE A 25 -10.65 13.33 24.56
N HIS A 26 -11.29 12.51 25.37
CA HIS A 26 -10.63 11.64 26.33
C HIS A 26 -10.38 10.27 25.69
N CYS A 27 -9.10 9.91 25.58
CA CYS A 27 -8.59 8.53 25.42
C CYS A 27 -8.31 7.96 24.00
N CYS A 28 -7.92 8.76 23.00
CA CYS A 28 -7.28 8.18 21.80
C CYS A 28 -5.77 8.06 21.98
N PHE A 29 -5.30 6.87 22.38
CA PHE A 29 -3.86 6.54 22.42
C PHE A 29 -3.28 6.26 21.03
N PHE A 30 -4.08 5.71 20.11
CA PHE A 30 -3.65 5.32 18.77
C PHE A 30 -4.53 5.96 17.70
N PHE A 31 -3.93 6.56 16.68
CA PHE A 31 -4.66 7.20 15.58
C PHE A 31 -4.01 6.92 14.23
N ARG A 32 -4.81 6.45 13.27
CA ARG A 32 -4.33 6.02 11.95
C ARG A 32 -5.00 6.84 10.85
N LEU A 33 -4.17 7.59 10.12
CA LEU A 33 -4.55 8.43 8.98
C LEU A 33 -3.80 8.02 7.70
N SER A 34 -3.41 6.75 7.61
CA SER A 34 -2.72 6.22 6.44
C SER A 34 -3.60 6.35 5.18
N CYS A 35 -2.99 6.74 4.04
CA CYS A 35 -3.67 6.88 2.75
C CYS A 35 -4.89 7.82 2.75
N CYS A 36 -4.95 8.80 3.65
CA CYS A 36 -6.10 9.71 3.78
C CYS A 36 -6.03 10.93 2.86
N GLY A 37 -5.06 10.99 1.94
CA GLY A 37 -4.87 12.12 1.03
C GLY A 37 -4.46 13.41 1.75
N LEU A 38 -3.79 13.29 2.90
CA LEU A 38 -3.26 14.44 3.62
C LEU A 38 -2.09 15.04 2.85
N SER A 39 -1.98 16.37 2.93
CA SER A 39 -0.85 17.13 2.38
C SER A 39 -0.19 17.97 3.47
N GLU A 40 0.87 18.69 3.12
CA GLU A 40 1.54 19.69 3.96
C GLU A 40 0.59 20.66 4.71
N ARG A 41 -0.61 20.93 4.15
CA ARG A 41 -1.61 21.84 4.74
C ARG A 41 -2.22 21.27 6.01
N SER A 42 -2.37 19.95 6.08
CA SER A 42 -2.94 19.24 7.23
C SER A 42 -1.98 19.22 8.43
N CYS A 43 -0.67 19.28 8.16
CA CYS A 43 0.38 19.17 9.18
C CYS A 43 0.36 20.27 10.23
N GLY A 44 -0.11 21.49 9.91
CA GLY A 44 -0.21 22.57 10.90
C GLY A 44 -1.24 22.26 12.00
N ALA A 45 -2.37 21.67 11.61
CA ALA A 45 -3.41 21.30 12.56
C ALA A 45 -3.04 20.01 13.33
N LEU A 46 -2.39 19.04 12.68
CA LEU A 46 -1.79 17.88 13.38
C LEU A 46 -0.74 18.31 14.41
N SER A 47 0.14 19.26 14.04
CA SER A 47 1.13 19.86 14.95
C SER A 47 0.48 20.52 16.16
N SER A 48 -0.64 21.22 15.95
CA SER A 48 -1.45 21.82 17.03
C SER A 48 -2.03 20.75 17.98
N VAL A 49 -2.48 19.62 17.43
CA VAL A 49 -2.96 18.48 18.23
C VAL A 49 -1.82 17.86 19.05
N LEU A 50 -0.65 17.63 18.45
CA LEU A 50 0.53 17.09 19.14
C LEU A 50 1.01 18.03 20.26
N SER A 51 0.92 19.34 20.05
CA SER A 51 1.32 20.36 21.03
C SER A 51 0.32 20.60 22.15
N SER A 52 -0.90 20.06 22.07
CA SER A 52 -1.94 20.35 23.05
C SER A 52 -1.72 19.61 24.37
N GLN A 53 -1.84 20.30 25.50
CA GLN A 53 -1.79 19.71 26.85
C GLN A 53 -2.85 18.63 27.06
N SER A 54 -4.01 18.75 26.39
CA SER A 54 -5.10 17.79 26.46
C SER A 54 -4.87 16.56 25.58
N SER A 55 -3.84 16.56 24.74
CA SER A 55 -3.55 15.43 23.87
C SER A 55 -3.12 14.21 24.69
N SER A 56 -3.65 13.05 24.32
CA SER A 56 -3.29 11.75 24.89
C SER A 56 -2.76 10.79 23.81
N LEU A 57 -2.43 11.33 22.63
CA LEU A 57 -2.00 10.55 21.48
C LEU A 57 -0.57 10.03 21.70
N THR A 58 -0.41 8.71 21.70
CA THR A 58 0.89 8.04 21.83
C THR A 58 1.34 7.39 20.52
N HIS A 59 0.42 7.07 19.60
CA HIS A 59 0.75 6.46 18.32
C HIS A 59 0.02 7.15 17.17
N LEU A 60 0.77 7.52 16.14
CA LEU A 60 0.23 8.19 14.95
C LEU A 60 0.80 7.56 13.69
N ASP A 61 -0.07 7.00 12.86
CA ASP A 61 0.29 6.50 11.53
C ASP A 61 -0.19 7.48 10.46
N LEU A 62 0.75 8.22 9.86
CA LEU A 62 0.52 9.14 8.75
C LEU A 62 1.01 8.57 7.41
N SER A 63 1.29 7.28 7.34
CA SER A 63 1.92 6.68 6.16
C SER A 63 1.15 6.94 4.86
N ASN A 64 1.87 6.99 3.74
CA ASN A 64 1.30 7.10 2.40
C ASN A 64 0.45 8.37 2.19
N ASN A 65 0.90 9.49 2.75
CA ASN A 65 0.32 10.82 2.54
C ASN A 65 1.37 11.75 1.93
N GLU A 66 0.96 12.72 1.10
CA GLU A 66 1.90 13.63 0.43
C GLU A 66 2.31 14.81 1.33
N LEU A 67 2.89 14.50 2.50
CA LEU A 67 3.25 15.53 3.48
C LEU A 67 4.43 16.38 3.02
N GLN A 68 5.41 15.76 2.34
CA GLN A 68 6.65 16.38 1.88
C GLN A 68 7.47 17.00 3.03
N ASP A 69 8.62 17.59 2.72
CA ASP A 69 9.51 18.20 3.72
C ASP A 69 8.84 19.36 4.46
N SER A 70 8.02 20.15 3.76
CA SER A 70 7.27 21.27 4.31
C SER A 70 6.25 20.83 5.37
N GLY A 71 5.55 19.72 5.13
CA GLY A 71 4.62 19.12 6.08
C GLY A 71 5.33 18.52 7.28
N VAL A 72 6.43 17.79 7.06
CA VAL A 72 7.26 17.23 8.14
C VAL A 72 7.83 18.33 9.02
N LYS A 73 8.34 19.41 8.44
CA LYS A 73 8.83 20.58 9.19
C LYS A 73 7.77 21.18 10.13
N ARG A 74 6.51 21.24 9.69
CA ARG A 74 5.39 21.69 10.56
C ARG A 74 5.09 20.68 11.66
N LEU A 75 5.11 19.39 11.35
CA LEU A 75 4.91 18.32 12.34
C LEU A 75 6.01 18.33 13.40
N SER A 76 7.27 18.55 13.01
CA SER A 76 8.41 18.64 13.94
C SER A 76 8.20 19.67 15.04
N LEU A 77 7.64 20.84 14.72
CA LEU A 77 7.29 21.85 15.73
C LEU A 77 6.32 21.30 16.79
N GLY A 78 5.42 20.40 16.38
CA GLY A 78 4.48 19.74 17.27
C GLY A 78 5.13 18.66 18.14
N LEU A 79 6.06 17.90 17.54
CA LEU A 79 6.84 16.87 18.22
C LEU A 79 7.82 17.45 19.26
N GLU A 80 8.37 18.63 19.00
CA GLU A 80 9.29 19.34 19.91
C GLU A 80 8.59 19.90 21.16
N SER A 81 7.25 20.00 21.14
CA SER A 81 6.49 20.53 22.25
C SER A 81 6.63 19.66 23.51
N PRO A 82 6.79 20.26 24.71
CA PRO A 82 6.83 19.54 25.98
C PRO A 82 5.50 18.87 26.35
N HIS A 83 4.45 19.10 25.57
CA HIS A 83 3.14 18.49 25.74
C HIS A 83 2.90 17.31 24.80
N CYS A 84 3.80 17.07 23.85
CA CYS A 84 3.74 15.92 22.95
C CYS A 84 3.98 14.64 23.74
N LYS A 85 3.10 13.65 23.62
CA LYS A 85 3.21 12.34 24.28
C LYS A 85 3.42 11.20 23.28
N LEU A 86 3.79 11.54 22.05
CA LEU A 86 3.87 10.59 20.96
C LEU A 86 5.08 9.67 21.14
N GLU A 87 4.82 8.36 21.22
CA GLU A 87 5.81 7.29 21.34
C GLU A 87 6.10 6.63 19.99
N ALA A 88 5.13 6.56 19.08
CA ALA A 88 5.32 5.97 17.76
C ALA A 88 4.77 6.86 16.64
N LEU A 89 5.59 7.10 15.61
CA LEU A 89 5.23 7.84 14.42
C LEU A 89 5.62 7.08 13.17
N SER A 90 4.64 6.76 12.31
CA SER A 90 4.94 6.33 10.94
C SER A 90 4.74 7.48 9.97
N LEU A 91 5.84 7.87 9.34
CA LEU A 91 5.91 8.74 8.16
C LEU A 91 6.30 7.92 6.93
N SER A 92 6.08 6.60 6.96
CA SER A 92 6.45 5.74 5.85
C SER A 92 5.75 6.22 4.59
N GLY A 93 6.51 6.43 3.54
CA GLY A 93 5.92 6.91 2.31
C GLY A 93 5.29 8.31 2.42
N CYS A 94 6.03 9.31 2.91
CA CYS A 94 5.53 10.68 3.04
C CYS A 94 6.23 11.71 2.13
N LEU A 95 7.05 11.25 1.18
CA LEU A 95 7.87 12.06 0.28
C LEU A 95 8.88 12.92 1.04
N VAL A 96 9.43 12.37 2.13
CA VAL A 96 10.43 13.03 2.97
C VAL A 96 11.80 12.89 2.31
N SER A 97 12.51 14.00 2.16
CA SER A 97 13.89 14.05 1.65
C SER A 97 14.90 14.27 2.78
N GLU A 98 16.16 14.55 2.44
CA GLU A 98 17.18 15.02 3.39
C GLU A 98 16.71 16.23 4.20
N GLU A 99 15.97 17.18 3.61
CA GLU A 99 15.50 18.40 4.30
C GLU A 99 14.46 18.09 5.38
N GLY A 100 13.51 17.20 5.09
CA GLY A 100 12.52 16.75 6.06
C GLY A 100 13.16 15.94 7.18
N CYS A 101 14.16 15.12 6.88
CA CYS A 101 14.96 14.41 7.89
C CYS A 101 15.68 15.38 8.84
N ALA A 102 16.32 16.42 8.32
CA ALA A 102 16.96 17.45 9.15
C ALA A 102 15.96 18.12 10.12
N SER A 103 14.71 18.30 9.67
CA SER A 103 13.62 18.80 10.54
C SER A 103 13.18 17.78 11.60
N LEU A 104 13.29 16.48 11.34
CA LEU A 104 12.98 15.45 12.34
C LEU A 104 14.10 15.27 13.36
N VAL A 105 15.36 15.49 12.96
CA VAL A 105 16.52 15.41 13.85
C VAL A 105 16.37 16.36 15.04
N SER A 106 15.89 17.60 14.82
CA SER A 106 15.65 18.54 15.93
C SER A 106 14.59 18.04 16.90
N ALA A 107 13.50 17.46 16.39
CA ALA A 107 12.44 16.87 17.19
C ALA A 107 12.91 15.64 17.99
N VAL A 108 13.65 14.74 17.35
CA VAL A 108 14.18 13.51 17.97
C VAL A 108 15.18 13.84 19.09
N ARG A 109 16.04 14.86 18.90
CA ARG A 109 17.02 15.29 19.91
C ARG A 109 16.41 16.13 21.03
N SER A 110 15.15 16.55 20.91
CA SER A 110 14.49 17.33 21.94
C SER A 110 14.41 16.53 23.24
N LYS A 111 14.85 17.12 24.35
CA LYS A 111 14.77 16.50 25.69
C LYS A 111 13.34 16.20 26.15
N SER A 112 12.35 16.79 25.50
CA SER A 112 10.94 16.56 25.80
C SER A 112 10.30 15.53 24.86
N SER A 113 11.09 14.95 23.95
CA SER A 113 10.61 13.89 23.07
C SER A 113 10.33 12.63 23.86
N HIS A 114 9.18 12.02 23.59
CA HIS A 114 8.83 10.69 24.06
C HIS A 114 8.86 9.65 22.93
N LEU A 115 9.35 10.05 21.73
CA LEU A 115 9.30 9.22 20.54
C LEU A 115 10.29 8.06 20.65
N ARG A 116 9.77 6.83 20.58
CA ARG A 116 10.48 5.56 20.67
C ARG A 116 10.58 4.87 19.31
N GLU A 117 9.56 5.00 18.48
CA GLU A 117 9.52 4.43 17.14
C GLU A 117 9.30 5.50 16.08
N LEU A 118 10.21 5.56 15.11
CA LEU A 118 10.08 6.41 13.93
C LEU A 118 10.27 5.55 12.68
N ASP A 119 9.22 5.48 11.87
CA ASP A 119 9.25 4.78 10.59
C ASP A 119 9.26 5.78 9.43
N LEU A 120 10.41 5.84 8.75
CA LEU A 120 10.69 6.62 7.55
C LEU A 120 10.87 5.74 6.31
N SER A 121 10.48 4.47 6.36
CA SER A 121 10.59 3.55 5.22
C SER A 121 9.91 4.16 3.99
N TYR A 122 10.48 3.93 2.80
CA TYR A 122 9.93 4.44 1.54
C TYR A 122 9.87 5.97 1.40
N ASN A 123 10.78 6.66 2.07
CA ASN A 123 11.11 8.06 1.80
C ASN A 123 12.49 8.14 1.15
N HIS A 124 12.95 9.35 0.81
CA HIS A 124 14.26 9.63 0.23
C HIS A 124 15.18 10.36 1.22
N PRO A 125 15.46 9.79 2.41
CA PRO A 125 16.21 10.49 3.45
C PRO A 125 17.65 10.84 3.06
N GLY A 126 18.16 10.26 1.97
CA GLY A 126 19.54 10.42 1.49
C GLY A 126 20.59 9.93 2.47
N ASP A 127 21.85 9.88 2.04
CA ASP A 127 22.94 9.47 2.92
C ASP A 127 23.13 10.49 4.07
N SER A 128 22.89 11.77 3.79
CA SER A 128 23.02 12.83 4.81
C SER A 128 21.95 12.71 5.88
N GLY A 129 20.67 12.61 5.50
CA GLY A 129 19.57 12.53 6.47
C GLY A 129 19.61 11.24 7.29
N VAL A 130 20.00 10.11 6.68
CA VAL A 130 20.25 8.86 7.42
C VAL A 130 21.35 9.02 8.44
N LYS A 131 22.48 9.63 8.05
CA LYS A 131 23.61 9.86 8.95
C LYS A 131 23.23 10.76 10.12
N GLU A 132 22.49 11.84 9.87
CA GLU A 132 22.05 12.75 10.92
C GLU A 132 21.05 12.12 11.89
N LEU A 133 20.08 11.35 11.39
CA LEU A 133 19.13 10.62 12.22
C LEU A 133 19.82 9.52 13.04
N SER A 134 20.76 8.79 12.45
CA SER A 134 21.54 7.78 13.17
C SER A 134 22.39 8.40 14.28
N ALA A 135 23.04 9.53 14.01
CA ALA A 135 23.79 10.27 15.03
C ALA A 135 22.89 10.86 16.13
N ALA A 136 21.65 11.26 15.79
CA ALA A 136 20.67 11.74 16.77
C ALA A 136 20.24 10.64 17.75
N VAL A 137 20.18 9.39 17.28
CA VAL A 137 19.84 8.22 18.07
C VAL A 137 20.96 7.82 19.03
N GLU A 138 22.23 8.04 18.66
CA GLU A 138 23.39 7.78 19.53
C GLU A 138 23.47 8.75 20.73
N ASP A 139 22.68 9.82 20.74
CA ASP A 139 22.62 10.77 21.85
C ASP A 139 21.97 10.10 23.09
N PRO A 140 22.63 10.07 24.27
CA PRO A 140 22.09 9.44 25.47
C PRO A 140 20.76 10.03 25.97
N HIS A 141 20.38 11.21 25.50
CA HIS A 141 19.12 11.87 25.83
C HIS A 141 18.01 11.59 24.81
N CYS A 142 18.30 10.84 23.75
CA CYS A 142 17.32 10.43 22.76
C CYS A 142 16.50 9.24 23.30
N SER A 143 15.16 9.33 23.16
CA SER A 143 14.25 8.24 23.54
C SER A 143 14.02 7.22 22.41
N LEU A 144 14.58 7.46 21.22
CA LEU A 144 14.28 6.67 20.03
C LEU A 144 14.97 5.31 20.10
N GLU A 145 14.17 4.25 20.18
CA GLU A 145 14.61 2.85 20.29
C GLU A 145 14.57 2.12 18.94
N THR A 146 13.75 2.59 18.01
CA THR A 146 13.61 1.98 16.68
C THR A 146 13.51 3.07 15.62
N LEU A 147 14.47 3.08 14.70
CA LEU A 147 14.45 3.89 13.50
C LEU A 147 14.39 2.96 12.29
N ARG A 148 13.31 3.04 11.52
CA ARG A 148 13.17 2.30 10.26
C ARG A 148 13.41 3.25 9.10
N TYR A 149 14.37 2.93 8.26
CA TYR A 149 14.66 3.67 7.03
C TYR A 149 15.18 2.67 5.99
N GLY A 150 14.79 2.86 4.73
CA GLY A 150 15.19 1.95 3.67
C GLY A 150 14.31 2.04 2.43
N HIS A 151 14.97 1.85 1.28
CA HIS A 151 14.37 1.66 -0.03
C HIS A 151 14.45 0.18 -0.42
N THR A 152 13.36 -0.38 -0.93
CA THR A 152 13.50 -1.40 -1.98
C THR A 152 14.02 -0.70 -3.24
N ALA A 153 15.07 -1.25 -3.84
CA ALA A 153 15.76 -0.69 -4.99
C ALA A 153 14.79 -0.12 -6.06
N GLY A 154 14.93 1.17 -6.35
CA GLY A 154 14.50 1.76 -7.63
C GLY A 154 13.04 2.15 -7.82
N ALA A 155 12.27 2.49 -6.77
CA ALA A 155 10.90 2.95 -6.97
C ALA A 155 10.44 4.06 -5.99
N PRO A 156 9.86 5.17 -6.47
CA PRO A 156 8.98 6.04 -5.65
C PRO A 156 7.69 5.32 -5.21
N HIS A 157 7.50 4.06 -5.60
CA HIS A 157 6.28 3.27 -5.39
C HIS A 157 6.20 2.50 -4.07
N GLY A 158 7.28 2.46 -3.29
CA GLY A 158 7.22 1.96 -1.93
C GLY A 158 6.26 2.75 -1.02
N LEU A 159 6.03 4.02 -1.39
CA LEU A 159 5.11 4.99 -0.78
C LEU A 159 3.62 4.60 -0.84
N TYR A 160 3.30 3.53 -1.57
CA TYR A 160 1.92 3.11 -1.84
C TYR A 160 1.74 1.61 -1.62
N PHE A 161 2.68 0.94 -0.94
CA PHE A 161 2.64 -0.52 -0.82
C PHE A 161 1.33 -0.99 -0.16
N SER A 162 0.62 -1.84 -0.87
CA SER A 162 -0.68 -2.37 -0.51
C SER A 162 -0.53 -3.84 -0.14
N GLN A 163 -0.70 -4.15 1.15
CA GLN A 163 -0.70 -5.53 1.61
C GLN A 163 -2.00 -6.23 1.21
N LEU A 164 -1.96 -6.94 0.09
CA LEU A 164 -3.10 -7.66 -0.44
C LEU A 164 -3.47 -8.88 0.41
N GLN A 165 -4.76 -9.13 0.53
CA GLN A 165 -5.36 -10.30 1.16
C GLN A 165 -6.20 -11.05 0.13
N LEU A 166 -5.90 -12.32 -0.10
CA LEU A 166 -6.65 -13.16 -1.04
C LEU A 166 -8.06 -13.43 -0.50
N ASP A 167 -9.10 -13.30 -1.34
CA ASP A 167 -10.48 -13.61 -0.93
C ASP A 167 -10.87 -15.04 -1.28
N GLU A 168 -10.84 -15.93 -0.28
CA GLU A 168 -11.27 -17.32 -0.42
C GLU A 168 -12.74 -17.44 -0.90
N ASN A 169 -13.59 -16.46 -0.57
CA ASN A 169 -15.01 -16.47 -0.97
C ASN A 169 -15.22 -16.16 -2.46
N SER A 170 -14.25 -15.50 -3.10
CA SER A 170 -14.24 -15.26 -4.55
C SER A 170 -13.53 -16.36 -5.32
N MET A 171 -12.67 -17.12 -4.66
CA MET A 171 -11.71 -18.03 -5.27
C MET A 171 -12.35 -19.24 -5.95
N SER A 172 -12.00 -19.51 -7.21
CA SER A 172 -12.44 -20.74 -7.87
C SER A 172 -12.01 -22.01 -7.10
N ARG A 173 -12.85 -23.06 -7.14
CA ARG A 173 -12.51 -24.37 -6.57
C ARG A 173 -11.31 -25.04 -7.22
N LYS A 174 -10.86 -24.55 -8.38
CA LYS A 174 -9.64 -25.04 -9.04
C LYS A 174 -8.35 -24.43 -8.48
N LEU A 175 -8.45 -23.58 -7.45
CA LEU A 175 -7.32 -22.86 -6.86
C LEU A 175 -7.11 -23.29 -5.40
N LYS A 176 -5.84 -23.47 -5.01
CA LYS A 176 -5.45 -23.87 -3.66
C LYS A 176 -4.55 -22.80 -3.03
N LEU A 177 -4.90 -22.41 -1.80
CA LEU A 177 -4.06 -21.54 -0.97
C LEU A 177 -2.92 -22.33 -0.30
N SER A 178 -1.79 -21.65 -0.13
CA SER A 178 -0.60 -22.16 0.54
C SER A 178 0.21 -21.00 1.10
N ASN A 179 1.27 -21.31 1.87
CA ASN A 179 2.18 -20.31 2.44
C ASN A 179 1.44 -19.23 3.24
N ASN A 180 0.70 -19.63 4.28
CA ASN A 180 -0.12 -18.75 5.12
C ASN A 180 -1.04 -17.82 4.29
N ASN A 181 -1.73 -18.39 3.30
CA ASN A 181 -2.64 -17.68 2.39
C ASN A 181 -1.98 -16.56 1.57
N ARG A 182 -0.67 -16.65 1.33
CA ARG A 182 0.07 -15.70 0.50
C ARG A 182 0.41 -16.23 -0.88
N LYS A 183 0.21 -17.53 -1.13
CA LYS A 183 0.44 -18.14 -2.44
C LYS A 183 -0.79 -18.92 -2.89
N VAL A 184 -1.20 -18.68 -4.13
CA VAL A 184 -2.25 -19.44 -4.81
C VAL A 184 -1.66 -20.27 -5.94
N THR A 185 -2.12 -21.51 -6.07
CA THR A 185 -1.72 -22.42 -7.14
C THR A 185 -2.95 -23.04 -7.77
N ARG A 186 -2.95 -23.21 -9.10
CA ARG A 186 -4.01 -23.97 -9.76
C ARG A 186 -3.74 -25.47 -9.65
N VAL A 187 -4.75 -26.21 -9.24
CA VAL A 187 -4.73 -27.66 -9.04
C VAL A 187 -5.76 -28.33 -9.94
N GLU A 188 -5.63 -29.65 -10.13
CA GLU A 188 -6.59 -30.43 -10.91
C GLU A 188 -7.82 -30.79 -10.08
N GLU A 189 -7.65 -31.17 -8.81
CA GLU A 189 -8.78 -31.52 -7.95
C GLU A 189 -9.57 -30.29 -7.48
N GLU A 190 -10.90 -30.40 -7.46
CA GLU A 190 -11.73 -29.37 -6.85
C GLU A 190 -11.50 -29.28 -5.35
N GLN A 191 -11.15 -28.07 -4.91
CA GLN A 191 -10.99 -27.76 -3.50
C GLN A 191 -12.36 -27.67 -2.82
N PRO A 192 -12.49 -28.13 -1.56
CA PRO A 192 -13.77 -28.28 -0.86
C PRO A 192 -14.33 -26.96 -0.32
N TYR A 193 -14.19 -25.86 -1.07
CA TYR A 193 -14.71 -24.57 -0.65
C TYR A 193 -16.25 -24.53 -0.74
N PRO A 194 -16.93 -23.94 0.27
CA PRO A 194 -18.38 -23.85 0.29
C PRO A 194 -18.90 -23.02 -0.90
N HIS A 195 -20.14 -23.29 -1.29
CA HIS A 195 -20.81 -22.46 -2.29
C HIS A 195 -20.88 -21.00 -1.82
N HIS A 196 -20.60 -20.07 -2.72
CA HIS A 196 -20.66 -18.65 -2.43
C HIS A 196 -21.02 -17.85 -3.70
N PRO A 197 -21.88 -16.82 -3.61
CA PRO A 197 -22.34 -16.05 -4.78
C PRO A 197 -21.18 -15.33 -5.50
N HIS A 198 -20.19 -14.86 -4.76
CA HIS A 198 -19.03 -14.15 -5.33
C HIS A 198 -17.95 -15.09 -5.89
N ARG A 199 -18.10 -16.41 -5.77
CA ARG A 199 -17.11 -17.40 -6.23
C ARG A 199 -17.12 -17.53 -7.74
N PHE A 200 -15.94 -17.46 -8.37
CA PHE A 200 -15.80 -17.85 -9.78
C PHE A 200 -16.02 -19.35 -9.93
N ASP A 201 -16.97 -19.75 -10.78
CA ASP A 201 -17.35 -21.17 -10.93
C ASP A 201 -16.62 -21.88 -12.08
N TYR A 202 -16.43 -21.20 -13.21
CA TYR A 202 -15.86 -21.78 -14.41
C TYR A 202 -14.36 -21.53 -14.53
N TRP A 203 -13.99 -20.24 -14.53
CA TRP A 203 -12.62 -19.77 -14.72
C TRP A 203 -11.80 -19.84 -13.42
N PRO A 204 -10.53 -20.26 -13.47
CA PRO A 204 -9.64 -20.42 -12.31
C PRO A 204 -9.08 -19.07 -11.83
N GLN A 205 -9.97 -18.26 -11.25
CA GLN A 205 -9.72 -16.88 -10.86
C GLN A 205 -10.00 -16.62 -9.38
N LEU A 206 -9.47 -15.51 -8.88
CA LEU A 206 -9.80 -14.94 -7.58
C LEU A 206 -9.69 -13.42 -7.62
N LEU A 207 -10.38 -12.75 -6.68
CA LEU A 207 -10.09 -11.38 -6.28
C LEU A 207 -9.46 -11.32 -4.89
N CYS A 208 -8.72 -10.25 -4.63
CA CYS A 208 -8.33 -9.85 -3.30
C CYS A 208 -9.50 -9.18 -2.57
N ARG A 209 -9.47 -9.20 -1.24
CA ARG A 209 -10.48 -8.57 -0.37
C ARG A 209 -10.37 -7.05 -0.35
N ASN A 210 -9.16 -6.53 -0.50
CA ASN A 210 -8.87 -5.10 -0.40
C ASN A 210 -9.55 -4.33 -1.53
N ASP A 211 -10.13 -3.19 -1.17
CA ASP A 211 -10.39 -2.13 -2.15
C ASP A 211 -9.09 -1.34 -2.37
N LEU A 212 -8.75 -1.13 -3.62
CA LEU A 212 -7.65 -0.30 -4.06
C LEU A 212 -8.21 1.12 -4.23
N SER A 213 -7.80 2.01 -3.34
CA SER A 213 -8.22 3.42 -3.30
C SER A 213 -7.00 4.33 -3.28
N GLY A 214 -7.12 5.52 -3.89
CA GLY A 214 -5.99 6.44 -3.99
C GLY A 214 -4.88 5.86 -4.87
N ARG A 215 -3.67 5.79 -4.35
CA ARG A 215 -2.52 5.17 -5.04
C ARG A 215 -2.13 3.89 -4.33
N CYS A 216 -1.96 2.83 -5.10
CA CYS A 216 -1.68 1.49 -4.60
C CYS A 216 -0.53 0.86 -5.39
N TYR A 217 0.39 0.22 -4.70
CA TYR A 217 1.50 -0.52 -5.27
C TYR A 217 1.56 -1.92 -4.66
N TRP A 218 1.79 -2.96 -5.44
CA TRP A 218 2.10 -4.28 -4.89
C TRP A 218 2.94 -5.10 -5.85
N GLU A 219 3.61 -6.10 -5.31
CA GLU A 219 4.43 -7.03 -6.08
C GLU A 219 3.93 -8.46 -5.92
N VAL A 220 3.99 -9.19 -7.03
CA VAL A 220 3.72 -10.62 -7.05
C VAL A 220 4.81 -11.38 -7.78
N GLU A 221 5.19 -12.51 -7.21
CA GLU A 221 5.93 -13.55 -7.92
C GLU A 221 4.95 -14.46 -8.65
N TRP A 222 5.28 -14.83 -9.88
CA TRP A 222 4.45 -15.70 -10.69
C TRP A 222 5.27 -16.82 -11.33
N SER A 223 4.60 -17.93 -11.61
CA SER A 223 5.15 -19.08 -12.33
C SER A 223 4.09 -19.70 -13.24
N GLY A 224 4.50 -20.08 -14.45
CA GLY A 224 3.64 -20.63 -15.49
C GLY A 224 2.94 -19.56 -16.32
N MET A 225 1.66 -19.80 -16.64
CA MET A 225 0.80 -18.87 -17.38
C MET A 225 -0.23 -18.27 -16.44
N VAL A 226 -0.09 -16.98 -16.14
CA VAL A 226 -0.97 -16.26 -15.22
C VAL A 226 -1.46 -14.95 -15.81
N SER A 227 -2.59 -14.47 -15.30
CA SER A 227 -3.02 -13.09 -15.49
C SER A 227 -2.98 -12.36 -14.14
N ILE A 228 -2.37 -11.18 -14.12
CA ILE A 228 -2.35 -10.25 -13.00
C ILE A 228 -3.23 -9.08 -13.38
N SER A 229 -4.28 -8.83 -12.60
CA SER A 229 -5.40 -8.01 -13.05
C SER A 229 -5.84 -7.03 -11.98
N VAL A 230 -6.48 -5.96 -12.44
CA VAL A 230 -7.26 -5.03 -11.62
C VAL A 230 -8.67 -4.99 -12.19
N SER A 231 -9.68 -5.03 -11.33
CA SER A 231 -11.07 -5.10 -11.77
C SER A 231 -12.02 -4.44 -10.79
N TYR A 232 -13.16 -3.95 -11.28
CA TYR A 232 -14.29 -3.66 -10.41
C TYR A 232 -14.80 -4.93 -9.73
N ARG A 233 -15.23 -4.80 -8.48
CA ARG A 233 -15.80 -5.91 -7.70
C ARG A 233 -17.04 -6.52 -8.36
N GLY A 234 -17.74 -5.75 -9.21
CA GLY A 234 -18.94 -6.15 -9.95
C GLY A 234 -18.76 -7.13 -11.11
N ILE A 235 -17.52 -7.52 -11.46
CA ILE A 235 -17.26 -8.48 -12.55
C ILE A 235 -18.11 -9.76 -12.38
N ARG A 236 -18.64 -10.28 -13.49
CA ARG A 236 -19.49 -11.47 -13.50
C ARG A 236 -18.69 -12.70 -13.06
N ARG A 237 -19.31 -13.56 -12.23
CA ARG A 237 -18.63 -14.71 -11.60
C ARG A 237 -19.01 -16.07 -12.17
N LYS A 238 -20.10 -16.12 -12.93
CA LYS A 238 -20.82 -17.35 -13.26
C LYS A 238 -20.88 -17.55 -14.76
N GLY A 239 -20.37 -18.70 -15.22
CA GLY A 239 -20.35 -19.11 -16.62
C GLY A 239 -19.01 -18.90 -17.31
N ASP A 240 -18.98 -19.26 -18.59
CA ASP A 240 -17.80 -19.34 -19.46
C ASP A 240 -17.66 -18.16 -20.43
N SER A 241 -18.55 -17.17 -20.35
CA SER A 241 -18.49 -15.99 -21.22
C SER A 241 -17.27 -15.10 -20.95
N ASP A 242 -16.92 -14.26 -21.91
CA ASP A 242 -15.83 -13.28 -21.77
C ASP A 242 -16.06 -12.25 -20.67
N GLU A 243 -17.34 -11.97 -20.36
CA GLU A 243 -17.77 -11.16 -19.21
C GLU A 243 -17.32 -11.72 -17.84
N CYS A 244 -16.88 -12.98 -17.77
CA CYS A 244 -16.52 -13.64 -16.53
C CYS A 244 -15.01 -13.75 -16.26
N TRP A 245 -14.14 -13.39 -17.21
CA TRP A 245 -12.68 -13.47 -17.00
C TRP A 245 -11.98 -12.12 -17.15
N PHE A 246 -10.89 -11.94 -16.41
CA PHE A 246 -10.17 -10.68 -16.37
C PHE A 246 -9.53 -10.34 -17.73
N GLY A 247 -9.86 -9.16 -18.25
CA GLY A 247 -9.44 -8.66 -19.56
C GLY A 247 -10.50 -8.87 -20.66
N GLY A 248 -11.40 -9.84 -20.51
CA GLY A 248 -12.48 -10.12 -21.48
C GLY A 248 -13.68 -9.16 -21.42
N ASN A 249 -13.64 -8.17 -20.53
CA ASN A 249 -14.74 -7.24 -20.29
C ASN A 249 -14.26 -5.81 -20.03
N HIS A 250 -15.20 -4.87 -20.02
CA HIS A 250 -14.93 -3.46 -19.77
C HIS A 250 -14.67 -3.12 -18.29
N GLN A 251 -14.78 -4.09 -17.37
CA GLN A 251 -14.63 -3.90 -15.92
C GLN A 251 -13.27 -4.36 -15.39
N SER A 252 -12.37 -4.83 -16.27
CA SER A 252 -11.08 -5.38 -15.86
C SER A 252 -9.97 -5.05 -16.84
N TRP A 253 -8.77 -4.90 -16.28
CA TRP A 253 -7.53 -4.63 -16.99
C TRP A 253 -6.51 -5.65 -16.52
N SER A 254 -5.85 -6.31 -17.46
CA SER A 254 -5.03 -7.47 -17.14
C SER A 254 -3.70 -7.46 -17.86
N LEU A 255 -2.63 -7.80 -17.14
CA LEU A 255 -1.36 -8.23 -17.70
C LEU A 255 -1.34 -9.76 -17.71
N ARG A 256 -1.13 -10.37 -18.88
CA ARG A 256 -0.92 -11.81 -19.02
C ARG A 256 0.59 -12.07 -19.10
N CYS A 257 1.06 -13.04 -18.32
CA CYS A 257 2.47 -13.41 -18.19
C CYS A 257 2.65 -14.89 -18.56
N TRP A 258 3.57 -15.19 -19.49
CA TRP A 258 3.94 -16.56 -19.83
C TRP A 258 5.31 -16.62 -20.52
N ASN A 259 6.19 -17.53 -20.11
CA ASN A 259 7.49 -17.78 -20.76
C ASN A 259 8.31 -16.51 -21.07
N GLY A 260 8.32 -15.55 -20.15
CA GLY A 260 9.03 -14.28 -20.28
C GLY A 260 8.40 -13.27 -21.25
N ARG A 261 7.23 -13.59 -21.79
CA ARG A 261 6.40 -12.73 -22.64
C ARG A 261 5.27 -12.11 -21.83
N PHE A 262 4.84 -10.95 -22.31
CA PHE A 262 3.78 -10.18 -21.72
C PHE A 262 2.79 -9.73 -22.79
N SER A 263 1.51 -9.72 -22.45
CA SER A 263 0.48 -9.01 -23.19
C SER A 263 -0.45 -8.32 -22.21
N VAL A 264 -1.11 -7.26 -22.67
CA VAL A 264 -2.18 -6.61 -21.91
C VAL A 264 -3.51 -6.90 -22.55
N CYS A 265 -4.54 -7.08 -21.73
CA CYS A 265 -5.89 -7.40 -22.16
C CYS A 265 -6.91 -6.50 -21.43
N HIS A 266 -7.81 -5.91 -22.21
CA HIS A 266 -8.94 -5.13 -21.73
C HIS A 266 -10.06 -5.13 -22.78
N ASN A 267 -11.30 -5.35 -22.35
CA ASN A 267 -12.47 -5.41 -23.22
C ASN A 267 -12.28 -6.33 -24.44
N ASP A 268 -11.78 -7.54 -24.18
CA ASP A 268 -11.49 -8.59 -25.17
C ASP A 268 -10.44 -8.21 -26.24
N ARG A 269 -9.69 -7.12 -26.00
CA ARG A 269 -8.58 -6.71 -26.86
C ARG A 269 -7.26 -7.06 -26.19
N GLU A 270 -6.52 -7.98 -26.80
CA GLU A 270 -5.18 -8.35 -26.38
C GLU A 270 -4.13 -7.61 -27.22
N THR A 271 -3.18 -6.95 -26.55
CA THR A 271 -2.03 -6.28 -27.18
C THR A 271 -0.75 -6.93 -26.69
N PRO A 272 0.04 -7.59 -27.54
CA PRO A 272 1.33 -8.14 -27.15
C PRO A 272 2.33 -7.02 -26.85
N LEU A 273 3.17 -7.22 -25.83
CA LEU A 273 4.23 -6.28 -25.47
C LEU A 273 5.60 -6.77 -25.95
N SER A 274 6.46 -5.82 -26.29
CA SER A 274 7.85 -6.11 -26.69
C SER A 274 8.57 -6.88 -25.59
N SER A 275 8.95 -8.12 -25.90
CA SER A 275 9.57 -9.04 -24.94
C SER A 275 11.09 -8.97 -25.01
N SER A 276 11.75 -8.96 -23.86
CA SER A 276 13.19 -9.24 -23.74
C SER A 276 13.46 -10.74 -23.98
N SER A 277 14.64 -11.09 -24.50
CA SER A 277 15.08 -12.43 -24.92
C SER A 277 15.11 -13.52 -23.83
N SER A 278 14.65 -13.26 -22.62
CA SER A 278 14.64 -14.21 -21.51
C SER A 278 13.41 -15.12 -21.56
N SER A 279 13.60 -16.42 -21.77
CA SER A 279 12.56 -17.45 -21.80
C SER A 279 12.12 -17.94 -20.40
N SER A 280 12.16 -17.07 -19.38
CA SER A 280 11.85 -17.48 -18.01
C SER A 280 10.37 -17.83 -17.84
N SER A 281 10.06 -19.03 -17.34
CA SER A 281 8.69 -19.46 -16.99
C SER A 281 8.21 -18.90 -15.65
N SER A 282 9.00 -18.04 -15.00
CA SER A 282 8.66 -17.36 -13.76
C SER A 282 9.24 -15.95 -13.74
N GLY A 283 8.71 -15.10 -12.87
CA GLY A 283 9.22 -13.76 -12.68
C GLY A 283 8.48 -13.03 -11.59
N ARG A 284 8.81 -11.75 -11.45
CA ARG A 284 8.14 -10.84 -10.52
C ARG A 284 7.60 -9.64 -11.29
N VAL A 285 6.37 -9.28 -10.97
CA VAL A 285 5.66 -8.13 -11.54
C VAL A 285 5.25 -7.22 -10.41
N ALA A 286 5.46 -5.93 -10.61
CA ALA A 286 4.89 -4.89 -9.78
C ALA A 286 3.71 -4.26 -10.50
N VAL A 287 2.70 -3.87 -9.73
CA VAL A 287 1.51 -3.18 -10.21
C VAL A 287 1.39 -1.89 -9.43
N TYR A 288 1.16 -0.79 -10.15
CA TYR A 288 0.88 0.51 -9.58
C TYR A 288 -0.45 1.03 -10.13
N VAL A 289 -1.35 1.43 -9.25
CA VAL A 289 -2.63 2.05 -9.59
C VAL A 289 -2.65 3.44 -9.00
N ASP A 290 -2.95 4.44 -9.82
CA ASP A 290 -3.26 5.81 -9.39
C ASP A 290 -4.73 6.08 -9.73
N CYS A 291 -5.61 5.84 -8.75
CA CYS A 291 -7.05 6.00 -8.94
C CYS A 291 -7.43 7.46 -9.28
N PRO A 292 -6.91 8.49 -8.58
CA PRO A 292 -7.17 9.89 -8.93
C PRO A 292 -6.71 10.27 -10.34
N ALA A 293 -5.54 9.80 -10.77
CA ALA A 293 -5.02 10.08 -12.11
C ALA A 293 -5.64 9.18 -13.19
N GLY A 294 -6.36 8.13 -12.80
CA GLY A 294 -6.93 7.18 -13.75
C GLY A 294 -5.88 6.33 -14.46
N SER A 295 -4.77 6.00 -13.79
CA SER A 295 -3.69 5.22 -14.40
C SER A 295 -3.46 3.88 -13.71
N LEU A 296 -3.13 2.86 -14.50
CA LEU A 296 -2.72 1.53 -14.04
C LEU A 296 -1.49 1.11 -14.81
N SER A 297 -0.37 0.99 -14.11
CA SER A 297 0.93 0.62 -14.67
C SER A 297 1.37 -0.76 -14.19
N PHE A 298 1.92 -1.53 -15.13
CA PHE A 298 2.54 -2.82 -14.87
C PHE A 298 4.04 -2.73 -15.11
N PHE A 299 4.83 -3.30 -14.21
CA PHE A 299 6.28 -3.32 -14.29
C PHE A 299 6.80 -4.74 -14.16
N ARG A 300 7.86 -5.06 -14.87
CA ARG A 300 8.70 -6.21 -14.56
C ARG A 300 9.69 -5.80 -13.49
N VAL A 301 9.80 -6.60 -12.43
CA VAL A 301 10.83 -6.41 -11.40
C VAL A 301 12.07 -7.21 -11.80
N SER A 302 13.19 -6.51 -11.95
CA SER A 302 14.54 -7.06 -12.10
C SER A 302 15.33 -6.74 -10.82
N SER A 303 16.48 -7.39 -10.60
CA SER A 303 17.23 -7.35 -9.32
C SER A 303 17.33 -5.96 -8.69
N ASP A 304 17.56 -4.91 -9.49
CA ASP A 304 17.73 -3.54 -8.99
C ASP A 304 16.84 -2.51 -9.70
N SER A 305 15.83 -2.92 -10.48
CA SER A 305 15.00 -1.98 -11.24
C SER A 305 13.60 -2.45 -11.59
N LEU A 306 12.68 -1.48 -11.68
CA LEU A 306 11.36 -1.65 -12.28
C LEU A 306 11.43 -1.25 -13.77
N ILE A 307 11.11 -2.19 -14.65
CA ILE A 307 11.00 -1.94 -16.09
C ILE A 307 9.52 -1.82 -16.43
N LEU A 308 9.08 -0.63 -16.85
CA LEU A 308 7.70 -0.40 -17.26
C LEU A 308 7.34 -1.31 -18.45
N LEU A 309 6.28 -2.09 -18.29
CA LEU A 309 5.73 -2.93 -19.36
C LEU A 309 4.63 -2.17 -20.12
N TYR A 310 3.67 -1.61 -19.39
CA TYR A 310 2.53 -0.92 -19.97
C TYR A 310 1.81 -0.05 -18.95
N THR A 311 1.15 1.01 -19.41
CA THR A 311 0.23 1.82 -18.62
C THR A 311 -1.11 1.94 -19.32
N PHE A 312 -2.18 1.54 -18.65
CA PHE A 312 -3.54 1.91 -19.01
C PHE A 312 -3.84 3.31 -18.48
N ASN A 313 -4.36 4.17 -19.35
CA ASN A 313 -4.96 5.45 -18.95
C ASN A 313 -6.47 5.34 -19.18
N THR A 314 -7.25 5.49 -18.12
CA THR A 314 -8.69 5.30 -18.12
C THR A 314 -9.34 6.12 -17.02
N THR A 315 -10.67 6.08 -16.91
CA THR A 315 -11.40 6.70 -15.81
C THR A 315 -12.04 5.60 -14.99
N PHE A 316 -11.56 5.42 -13.77
CA PHE A 316 -12.15 4.46 -12.84
C PHE A 316 -13.44 5.03 -12.26
N THR A 317 -14.52 4.26 -12.38
CA THR A 317 -15.88 4.68 -11.98
C THR A 317 -16.36 4.01 -10.69
N GLN A 318 -15.62 3.00 -10.21
CA GLN A 318 -15.95 2.23 -9.02
C GLN A 318 -14.65 1.83 -8.30
N PRO A 319 -14.72 1.44 -7.01
CA PRO A 319 -13.59 0.85 -6.31
C PRO A 319 -13.02 -0.36 -7.05
N LEU A 320 -11.69 -0.44 -7.06
CA LEU A 320 -10.95 -1.48 -7.76
C LEU A 320 -10.51 -2.56 -6.78
N CYS A 321 -10.34 -3.78 -7.28
CA CYS A 321 -9.74 -4.89 -6.55
C CYS A 321 -8.64 -5.52 -7.41
N ALA A 322 -7.57 -5.98 -6.77
CA ALA A 322 -6.59 -6.84 -7.42
C ALA A 322 -7.19 -8.24 -7.68
N GLY A 323 -6.80 -8.87 -8.77
CA GLY A 323 -7.28 -10.20 -9.16
C GLY A 323 -6.23 -11.01 -9.90
N PHE A 324 -6.38 -12.34 -9.87
CA PHE A 324 -5.44 -13.24 -10.52
C PHE A 324 -6.18 -14.36 -11.26
N THR A 325 -5.70 -14.72 -12.45
CA THR A 325 -6.12 -15.92 -13.22
C THR A 325 -4.95 -16.88 -13.37
N LEU A 326 -5.18 -18.17 -13.15
CA LEU A 326 -4.14 -19.20 -13.29
C LEU A 326 -4.52 -20.19 -14.40
N TRP A 327 -3.87 -20.11 -15.56
CA TRP A 327 -4.38 -20.70 -16.81
C TRP A 327 -4.13 -22.19 -16.98
N ARG A 328 -3.21 -22.80 -16.22
CA ARG A 328 -2.94 -24.24 -16.26
C ARG A 328 -2.67 -24.79 -14.86
N PRO A 329 -2.94 -26.08 -14.59
CA PRO A 329 -2.46 -26.74 -13.38
C PRO A 329 -0.96 -26.50 -13.18
N GLY A 330 -0.55 -26.28 -11.93
CA GLY A 330 0.84 -25.96 -11.57
C GLY A 330 1.23 -24.48 -11.71
N CYS A 331 0.45 -23.64 -12.41
CA CYS A 331 0.66 -22.20 -12.39
C CYS A 331 0.47 -21.68 -10.96
N SER A 332 1.21 -20.63 -10.57
CA SER A 332 1.08 -20.03 -9.24
C SER A 332 1.37 -18.54 -9.21
N VAL A 333 0.77 -17.86 -8.23
CA VAL A 333 1.02 -16.47 -7.87
C VAL A 333 1.28 -16.38 -6.37
N GLY A 334 2.36 -15.71 -5.97
CA GLY A 334 2.73 -15.44 -4.59
C GLY A 334 2.79 -13.93 -4.31
N LEU A 335 2.17 -13.48 -3.23
CA LEU A 335 2.21 -12.08 -2.79
C LEU A 335 3.56 -11.81 -2.11
N CYS A 336 4.33 -10.84 -2.62
CA CYS A 336 5.60 -10.45 -2.03
C CYS A 336 5.39 -9.70 -0.70
N PRO A 337 6.16 -9.97 0.37
CA PRO A 337 6.16 -9.13 1.57
C PRO A 337 6.82 -7.78 1.29
N LEU A 338 6.51 -6.83 2.16
CA LEU A 338 7.36 -5.68 2.43
C LEU A 338 8.70 -6.21 2.97
N SER A 339 9.81 -6.02 2.25
CA SER A 339 11.13 -6.31 2.80
C SER A 339 11.60 -5.09 3.60
N GLU A 340 11.50 -5.14 4.93
CA GLU A 340 11.99 -4.10 5.82
C GLU A 340 13.52 -4.20 5.98
N GLY A 341 14.25 -3.12 5.67
CA GLY A 341 15.58 -2.91 6.23
C GLY A 341 15.40 -2.42 7.66
N ARG A 342 15.82 -3.20 8.66
CA ARG A 342 15.66 -2.86 10.08
C ARG A 342 17.04 -2.67 10.71
N LEU A 343 17.26 -1.50 11.31
CA LEU A 343 18.22 -1.36 12.40
C LEU A 343 17.48 -1.57 13.71
N CYS A 344 17.81 -2.65 14.40
CA CYS A 344 17.50 -2.78 15.82
C CYS A 344 18.71 -2.23 16.56
N LEU A 345 18.49 -1.26 17.45
CA LEU A 345 19.53 -0.64 18.26
C LEU A 345 19.84 -1.49 19.49
#